data_AF-A0A4R5A9U0-F1
#
_entry.id   AF-A0A4R5A9U0-F1
#
_cell.length_a   1.000
_cell.length_b   1.000
_cell.length_c   1.000
_cell.angle_alpha   90.00
_cell.angle_beta   90.00
_cell.angle_gamma   90.00
#
_symmetry.space_group_name_H-M   'P 1'
#
loop_
_entity.id
_entity.type
_entity.pdbx_description
1 polymer ?
#
loop_
_entity_poly.entity_id
_entity_poly.type
_entity_poly.pdbx_seq_one_letter_code
_entity_poly.pdbx_strand_id
1 'polypeptide(L)'
;MSGCGRRRGSRLWEPRACTSSARARKWLVGNLEIAVRSPGDPSRVRGLTVARVTPKNTVAAVGCLLALLGGCGSGAEPDSKPTSTSPSTSGTALPAALPHRPRELRVDGIHSCDLLPKAQWAAFSIVGATKEPPEDDIPENCRFDVSSDSYTYDVTVYADQGVSLTVKGKPRIFTRLADVGGFAATVTDPPLATASHCLVQLDVAEKQHVDVAITGSEYEQEVREGGCEKVIAMAGIVLNTLQTLRR
;
A
#
# COMPACT_ATOMS: atom_id res chain seq x y z
N MET A 1 -10.59 8.48 -36.83
CA MET A 1 -10.25 9.16 -38.08
C MET A 1 -11.31 10.22 -38.35
N SER A 2 -10.99 11.49 -38.09
CA SER A 2 -11.84 12.65 -38.45
C SER A 2 -10.89 13.80 -38.79
N GLY A 3 -10.85 14.18 -40.07
CA GLY A 3 -9.90 15.13 -40.62
C GLY A 3 -10.31 16.59 -40.42
N CYS A 4 -9.34 17.44 -40.08
CA CYS A 4 -9.46 18.89 -40.15
C CYS A 4 -8.77 19.41 -41.42
N GLY A 5 -9.56 19.85 -42.39
CA GLY A 5 -9.08 20.47 -43.62
C GLY A 5 -8.57 21.90 -43.39
N ARG A 6 -7.41 22.24 -43.97
CA ARG A 6 -6.90 23.62 -44.05
C ARG A 6 -7.60 24.37 -45.18
N ARG A 7 -8.13 25.57 -44.90
CA ARG A 7 -8.29 26.62 -45.91
C ARG A 7 -7.31 27.75 -45.64
N ARG A 8 -6.63 28.16 -46.71
CA ARG A 8 -5.68 29.27 -46.80
C ARG A 8 -6.50 30.50 -47.23
N GLY A 9 -6.50 31.57 -46.44
CA GLY A 9 -7.23 32.80 -46.74
C GLY A 9 -6.92 33.89 -45.71
N SER A 10 -6.19 34.90 -46.17
CA SER A 10 -5.71 36.06 -45.42
C SER A 10 -6.85 36.98 -44.99
N ARG A 11 -7.01 37.20 -43.67
CA ARG A 11 -7.36 38.46 -43.01
C ARG A 11 -7.63 38.24 -41.51
N LEU A 12 -7.09 39.16 -40.70
CA LEU A 12 -7.34 39.48 -39.29
C LEU A 12 -7.47 38.32 -38.28
N TRP A 13 -6.52 38.30 -37.33
CA TRP A 13 -6.62 37.55 -36.08
C TRP A 13 -7.68 38.17 -35.17
N GLU A 14 -8.82 37.51 -35.03
CA GLU A 14 -9.67 37.60 -33.84
C GLU A 14 -9.56 36.27 -33.07
N PRO A 15 -9.28 36.28 -31.76
CA PRO A 15 -9.32 35.07 -30.96
C PRO A 15 -10.78 34.66 -30.74
N ARG A 16 -11.25 33.65 -31.48
CA ARG A 16 -12.51 32.98 -31.15
C ARG A 16 -12.29 32.08 -29.94
N ALA A 17 -12.98 32.39 -28.85
CA ALA A 17 -13.07 31.54 -27.68
C ALA A 17 -13.63 30.15 -28.06
N CYS A 18 -12.84 29.10 -27.83
CA CYS A 18 -13.34 27.73 -27.82
C CYS A 18 -14.20 27.54 -26.57
N THR A 19 -15.52 27.62 -26.71
CA THR A 19 -16.44 27.14 -25.68
C THR A 19 -16.43 25.62 -25.69
N SER A 20 -15.71 25.01 -24.74
CA SER A 20 -15.84 23.58 -24.48
C SER A 20 -17.18 23.33 -23.80
N SER A 21 -18.10 22.66 -24.50
CA SER A 21 -19.32 22.14 -23.89
C SER A 21 -18.96 20.91 -23.06
N ALA A 22 -18.61 21.11 -21.79
CA ALA A 22 -18.48 20.01 -20.84
C ALA A 22 -19.88 19.50 -20.47
N ARG A 23 -20.25 18.31 -20.98
CA ARG A 23 -21.40 17.58 -20.47
C ARG A 23 -21.07 17.10 -19.06
N ALA A 24 -21.75 17.67 -18.06
CA ALA A 24 -21.73 17.17 -16.69
C ALA A 24 -22.30 15.74 -16.67
N ARG A 25 -21.46 14.76 -16.36
CA ARG A 25 -21.92 13.41 -16.02
C ARG A 25 -22.31 13.40 -14.55
N LYS A 26 -23.58 13.14 -14.28
CA LYS A 26 -24.16 13.04 -12.95
C LYS A 26 -23.85 11.64 -12.40
N TRP A 27 -22.99 11.55 -11.40
CA TRP A 27 -22.82 10.34 -10.60
C TRP A 27 -23.61 10.52 -9.30
N LEU A 28 -24.52 9.59 -9.02
CA LEU A 28 -25.28 9.52 -7.77
C LEU A 28 -24.57 8.52 -6.87
N VAL A 29 -23.83 9.02 -5.88
CA VAL A 29 -23.38 8.24 -4.73
C VAL A 29 -23.46 9.13 -3.49
N GLY A 30 -24.40 8.82 -2.58
CA GLY A 30 -24.43 9.32 -1.20
C GLY A 30 -24.80 10.79 -1.02
N ASN A 31 -25.56 11.08 0.05
CA ASN A 31 -26.03 12.43 0.43
C ASN A 31 -24.91 13.35 0.94
N LEU A 32 -23.95 13.69 0.08
CA LEU A 32 -22.96 14.72 0.37
C LEU A 32 -22.80 15.62 -0.86
N GLU A 33 -23.56 16.72 -0.89
CA GLU A 33 -23.35 17.78 -1.88
C GLU A 33 -22.12 18.60 -1.47
N ILE A 34 -20.99 18.35 -2.12
CA ILE A 34 -19.86 19.28 -2.10
C ILE A 34 -19.82 19.96 -3.47
N ALA A 35 -20.37 21.18 -3.53
CA ALA A 35 -20.24 22.06 -4.68
C ALA A 35 -18.86 22.74 -4.64
N VAL A 36 -17.90 22.23 -5.43
CA VAL A 36 -16.61 22.91 -5.65
C VAL A 36 -16.80 23.95 -6.75
N ARG A 37 -16.67 25.24 -6.39
CA ARG A 37 -16.70 26.38 -7.34
C ARG A 37 -15.28 26.74 -7.76
N SER A 38 -15.10 26.95 -9.06
CA SER A 38 -13.86 27.42 -9.71
C SER A 38 -13.38 28.77 -9.14
N PRO A 39 -12.06 29.07 -9.14
CA PRO A 39 -11.52 30.27 -8.52
C PRO A 39 -11.80 31.49 -9.39
N GLY A 40 -12.49 32.48 -8.81
CA GLY A 40 -12.75 33.77 -9.43
C GLY A 40 -12.88 34.88 -8.39
N ASP A 41 -11.98 35.86 -8.52
CA ASP A 41 -12.04 37.26 -8.06
C ASP A 41 -11.97 37.57 -6.53
N PRO A 42 -10.85 38.15 -6.04
CA PRO A 42 -10.66 38.55 -4.65
C PRO A 42 -11.15 39.97 -4.39
N SER A 43 -12.46 40.22 -4.42
CA SER A 43 -13.02 41.55 -4.06
C SER A 43 -14.47 41.50 -3.60
N ARG A 44 -14.76 40.77 -2.50
CA ARG A 44 -15.95 41.01 -1.64
C ARG A 44 -15.92 40.11 -0.41
N VAL A 45 -15.47 40.64 0.72
CA VAL A 45 -15.68 40.01 2.04
C VAL A 45 -16.75 40.81 2.76
N ARG A 46 -17.99 40.31 2.78
CA ARG A 46 -19.04 40.75 3.71
C ARG A 46 -19.93 39.56 4.09
N GLY A 47 -19.91 39.25 5.39
CA GLY A 47 -20.98 38.58 6.13
C GLY A 47 -21.13 37.07 5.92
N LEU A 48 -20.44 36.25 6.72
CA LEU A 48 -20.88 34.88 6.98
C LEU A 48 -21.85 34.88 8.16
N THR A 49 -23.13 34.64 7.88
CA THR A 49 -24.12 34.24 8.88
C THR A 49 -24.02 32.72 9.04
N VAL A 50 -23.68 32.26 10.24
CA VAL A 50 -23.61 30.82 10.57
C VAL A 50 -25.04 30.28 10.67
N ALA A 51 -25.50 29.54 9.67
CA ALA A 51 -26.73 28.77 9.76
C ALA A 51 -26.47 27.46 10.52
N ARG A 52 -27.02 27.35 11.74
CA ARG A 52 -27.05 26.08 12.50
C ARG A 52 -27.98 25.10 11.78
N VAL A 53 -27.45 23.94 11.39
CA VAL A 53 -28.25 22.81 10.93
C VAL A 53 -28.66 21.99 12.16
N THR A 54 -29.95 21.96 12.46
CA THR A 54 -30.54 21.06 13.46
C THR A 54 -30.87 19.70 12.83
N PRO A 55 -30.40 18.56 13.37
CA PRO A 55 -30.82 17.25 12.90
C PRO A 55 -32.25 16.93 13.36
N LYS A 56 -33.13 16.61 12.41
CA LYS A 56 -34.50 16.11 12.64
C LYS A 56 -34.45 14.61 12.92
N ASN A 57 -34.51 14.25 14.20
CA ASN A 57 -34.72 12.87 14.66
C ASN A 57 -36.17 12.45 14.36
N THR A 58 -36.35 11.46 13.49
CA THR A 58 -37.62 10.76 13.32
C THR A 58 -37.56 9.43 14.07
N VAL A 59 -38.30 9.36 15.17
CA VAL A 59 -38.52 8.15 15.96
C VAL A 59 -39.68 7.40 15.30
N ALA A 60 -39.41 6.20 14.78
CA ALA A 60 -40.46 5.25 14.41
C ALA A 60 -40.32 4.02 15.32
N ALA A 61 -41.24 3.93 16.28
CA ALA A 61 -41.40 2.80 17.17
C ALA A 61 -42.28 1.75 16.49
N VAL A 62 -41.79 0.52 16.37
CA VAL A 62 -42.63 -0.68 16.17
C VAL A 62 -42.10 -1.73 17.16
N GLY A 63 -42.94 -2.06 18.14
CA GLY A 63 -42.70 -3.10 19.12
C GLY A 63 -43.52 -4.36 18.88
N CYS A 64 -43.32 -5.32 19.79
CA CYS A 64 -43.96 -6.64 19.95
C CYS A 64 -43.18 -7.80 19.25
N LEU A 65 -42.93 -8.97 19.85
CA LEU A 65 -43.20 -9.53 21.18
C LEU A 65 -42.43 -10.88 21.33
N LEU A 66 -41.86 -11.13 22.52
CA LEU A 66 -41.71 -12.38 23.30
C LEU A 66 -41.34 -13.76 22.68
N ALA A 67 -40.28 -14.39 23.22
CA ALA A 67 -40.24 -15.68 23.97
C ALA A 67 -38.80 -16.27 23.99
N LEU A 68 -38.02 -16.20 25.10
CA LEU A 68 -37.87 -17.15 26.22
C LEU A 68 -37.39 -18.58 25.87
N LEU A 69 -36.08 -18.84 26.09
CA LEU A 69 -35.43 -20.06 26.63
C LEU A 69 -34.00 -19.56 27.02
N GLY A 70 -33.52 -19.55 28.27
CA GLY A 70 -33.33 -20.67 29.18
C GLY A 70 -31.89 -21.20 29.08
N GLY A 71 -30.97 -20.69 29.92
CA GLY A 71 -29.57 -21.18 29.95
C GLY A 71 -28.65 -20.38 30.86
N CYS A 72 -28.66 -20.68 32.15
CA CYS A 72 -27.67 -20.22 33.13
C CYS A 72 -26.37 -21.01 32.92
N GLY A 73 -25.28 -20.31 32.66
CA GLY A 73 -23.94 -20.88 32.59
C GLY A 73 -22.94 -19.87 33.13
N SER A 74 -22.60 -19.99 34.41
CA SER A 74 -21.43 -19.34 35.00
C SER A 74 -20.18 -19.87 34.29
N GLY A 75 -19.50 -19.00 33.55
CA GLY A 75 -18.23 -19.29 32.90
C GLY A 75 -17.44 -18.00 32.78
N ALA A 76 -16.26 -17.98 33.41
CA ALA A 76 -15.37 -16.86 33.61
C ALA A 76 -15.18 -15.94 32.38
N GLU A 77 -15.20 -14.63 32.61
CA GLU A 77 -14.67 -13.61 31.70
C GLU A 77 -13.19 -13.90 31.38
N PRO A 78 -12.80 -14.06 30.11
CA PRO A 78 -11.47 -13.69 29.67
C PRO A 78 -11.50 -12.21 29.29
N ASP A 79 -10.84 -11.40 30.11
CA ASP A 79 -10.48 -10.01 29.86
C ASP A 79 -9.83 -9.89 28.46
N SER A 80 -10.65 -9.58 27.46
CA SER A 80 -10.21 -9.37 26.09
C SER A 80 -10.15 -7.87 25.85
N LYS A 81 -9.12 -7.25 26.44
CA LYS A 81 -8.68 -5.92 26.03
C LYS A 81 -8.29 -6.00 24.54
N PRO A 82 -8.83 -5.15 23.66
CA PRO A 82 -8.31 -5.03 22.30
C PRO A 82 -6.91 -4.43 22.40
N THR A 83 -5.88 -5.25 22.19
CA THR A 83 -4.51 -4.78 22.01
C THR A 83 -4.42 -4.07 20.66
N SER A 84 -4.80 -2.79 20.68
CA SER A 84 -4.44 -1.84 19.64
C SER A 84 -2.95 -1.56 19.76
N THR A 85 -2.09 -2.40 19.15
CA THR A 85 -0.67 -2.10 19.02
C THR A 85 -0.51 -1.06 17.92
N SER A 86 -0.58 0.21 18.32
CA SER A 86 0.02 1.30 17.56
C SER A 86 1.55 1.13 17.59
N PRO A 87 2.29 1.42 16.50
CA PRO A 87 3.71 1.14 16.43
C PRO A 87 4.48 2.00 17.44
N SER A 88 5.09 1.34 18.42
CA SER A 88 5.99 1.98 19.38
C SER A 88 7.31 2.30 18.69
N THR A 89 7.55 3.58 18.41
CA THR A 89 8.86 4.12 18.09
C THR A 89 9.70 4.14 19.37
N SER A 90 10.35 3.03 19.70
CA SER A 90 11.36 2.97 20.76
C SER A 90 12.37 1.90 20.39
N GLY A 91 13.67 2.23 20.51
CA GLY A 91 14.81 1.40 20.13
C GLY A 91 14.95 0.15 21.00
N THR A 92 13.99 -0.77 20.90
CA THR A 92 14.07 -2.10 21.46
C THR A 92 15.02 -2.92 20.60
N ALA A 93 16.03 -3.51 21.24
CA ALA A 93 16.93 -4.45 20.56
C ALA A 93 16.12 -5.56 19.90
N LEU A 94 16.44 -5.88 18.63
CA LEU A 94 15.85 -7.03 17.93
C LEU A 94 16.05 -8.30 18.78
N PRO A 95 15.05 -9.20 18.83
CA PRO A 95 15.21 -10.46 19.52
C PRO A 95 16.31 -11.30 18.87
N ALA A 96 16.85 -12.26 19.62
CA ALA A 96 17.92 -13.13 19.14
C ALA A 96 17.49 -14.07 18.01
N ALA A 97 16.17 -14.33 17.87
CA ALA A 97 15.60 -15.23 16.87
C ALA A 97 14.25 -14.70 16.37
N LEU A 98 13.88 -15.14 15.16
CA LEU A 98 12.58 -14.86 14.56
C LEU A 98 11.47 -15.72 15.19
N PRO A 99 10.22 -15.22 15.25
CA PRO A 99 9.06 -16.04 15.60
C PRO A 99 8.93 -17.29 14.73
N HIS A 100 8.30 -18.34 15.27
CA HIS A 100 8.02 -19.55 14.49
C HIS A 100 7.06 -19.28 13.33
N ARG A 101 7.36 -19.87 12.17
CA ARG A 101 6.51 -19.82 10.98
C ARG A 101 5.24 -20.67 11.17
N PRO A 102 4.11 -20.31 10.55
CA PRO A 102 2.92 -21.15 10.54
C PRO A 102 3.13 -22.46 9.75
N ARG A 103 3.94 -22.40 8.69
CA ARG A 103 4.37 -23.53 7.86
C ARG A 103 5.58 -23.12 7.01
N GLU A 104 6.26 -24.10 6.44
CA GLU A 104 7.33 -23.87 5.47
C GLU A 104 6.75 -23.58 4.08
N LEU A 105 7.16 -22.48 3.45
CA LEU A 105 6.86 -22.13 2.07
C LEU A 105 8.15 -22.13 1.26
N ARG A 106 8.54 -23.31 0.76
CA ARG A 106 9.79 -23.44 0.00
C ARG A 106 9.75 -22.65 -1.30
N VAL A 107 10.81 -21.90 -1.59
CA VAL A 107 10.89 -21.03 -2.77
C VAL A 107 11.78 -21.61 -3.89
N ASP A 108 12.26 -22.83 -3.72
CA ASP A 108 13.08 -23.54 -4.71
C ASP A 108 12.39 -23.55 -6.09
N GLY A 109 13.04 -23.01 -7.12
CA GLY A 109 12.49 -22.96 -8.49
C GLY A 109 11.34 -21.97 -8.72
N ILE A 110 11.06 -21.08 -7.77
CA ILE A 110 10.15 -19.94 -7.99
C ILE A 110 10.92 -18.80 -8.65
N HIS A 111 10.34 -18.19 -9.69
CA HIS A 111 10.86 -16.96 -10.27
C HIS A 111 10.29 -15.74 -9.57
N SER A 112 11.15 -14.75 -9.34
CA SER A 112 10.80 -13.52 -8.63
C SER A 112 9.63 -12.76 -9.26
N CYS A 113 9.57 -12.71 -10.60
CA CYS A 113 8.49 -12.02 -11.31
C CYS A 113 7.11 -12.69 -11.22
N ASP A 114 7.05 -13.97 -10.84
CA ASP A 114 5.79 -14.69 -10.71
C ASP A 114 5.08 -14.39 -9.38
N LEU A 115 5.76 -13.71 -8.46
CA LEU A 115 5.29 -13.46 -7.10
C LEU A 115 4.35 -12.26 -6.96
N LEU A 116 4.32 -11.35 -7.94
CA LEU A 116 3.39 -10.23 -7.95
C LEU A 116 2.45 -10.31 -9.16
N PRO A 117 1.25 -10.88 -8.99
CA PRO A 117 0.30 -11.06 -10.09
C PRO A 117 -0.09 -9.73 -10.73
N LYS A 118 -0.17 -9.71 -12.07
CA LYS A 118 -0.58 -8.52 -12.85
C LYS A 118 -1.91 -7.91 -12.41
N ALA A 119 -2.82 -8.72 -11.87
CA ALA A 119 -4.09 -8.25 -11.32
C ALA A 119 -3.93 -7.24 -10.16
N GLN A 120 -2.78 -7.24 -9.48
CA GLN A 120 -2.49 -6.35 -8.35
C GLN A 120 -1.70 -5.10 -8.76
N TRP A 121 -1.20 -5.02 -10.00
CA TRP A 121 -0.29 -3.95 -10.42
C TRP A 121 -0.91 -2.55 -10.34
N ALA A 122 -2.20 -2.43 -10.64
CA ALA A 122 -2.91 -1.16 -10.57
C ALA A 122 -2.93 -0.55 -9.16
N ALA A 123 -2.89 -1.37 -8.10
CA ALA A 123 -2.87 -0.89 -6.72
C ALA A 123 -1.53 -0.23 -6.34
N PHE A 124 -0.47 -0.47 -7.12
CA PHE A 124 0.89 0.03 -6.89
C PHE A 124 1.41 0.91 -8.03
N SER A 125 0.52 1.32 -8.96
CA SER A 125 0.90 2.10 -10.15
C SER A 125 1.98 1.45 -11.02
N ILE A 126 2.08 0.11 -11.00
CA ILE A 126 3.06 -0.64 -11.77
C ILE A 126 2.64 -0.67 -13.23
N VAL A 127 3.57 -0.34 -14.13
CA VAL A 127 3.36 -0.29 -15.58
C VAL A 127 4.16 -1.36 -16.32
N GLY A 128 5.18 -1.92 -15.69
CA GLY A 128 6.08 -2.89 -16.28
C GLY A 128 6.75 -3.78 -15.24
N ALA A 129 7.31 -4.89 -15.70
CA ALA A 129 8.18 -5.74 -14.90
C ALA A 129 9.34 -6.23 -15.77
N THR A 130 10.54 -6.17 -15.22
CA THR A 130 11.79 -6.58 -15.85
C THR A 130 12.46 -7.60 -14.96
N LYS A 131 12.75 -8.77 -15.54
CA LYS A 131 13.60 -9.78 -14.90
C LYS A 131 15.04 -9.31 -15.00
N GLU A 132 15.67 -9.08 -13.87
CA GLU A 132 17.07 -8.72 -13.78
C GLU A 132 17.92 -9.98 -13.57
N PRO A 133 19.05 -10.12 -14.29
CA PRO A 133 19.95 -11.24 -14.06
C PRO A 133 20.53 -11.17 -12.64
N PRO A 134 20.96 -12.31 -12.09
CA PRO A 134 21.73 -12.32 -10.83
C PRO A 134 22.96 -11.42 -10.92
N GLU A 135 23.29 -10.74 -9.81
CA GLU A 135 24.45 -9.86 -9.69
C GLU A 135 25.18 -10.17 -8.37
N ASP A 136 26.46 -10.54 -8.45
CA ASP A 136 27.28 -10.94 -7.31
C ASP A 136 26.57 -11.95 -6.38
N ASP A 137 26.28 -11.56 -5.13
CA ASP A 137 25.60 -12.37 -4.11
C ASP A 137 24.06 -12.17 -4.12
N ILE A 138 23.53 -11.41 -5.08
CA ILE A 138 22.10 -11.15 -5.26
C ILE A 138 21.57 -12.12 -6.34
N PRO A 139 20.60 -12.98 -6.03
CA PRO A 139 19.99 -13.87 -7.02
C PRO A 139 19.14 -13.06 -8.00
N GLU A 140 18.45 -13.76 -8.91
CA GLU A 140 17.54 -13.11 -9.86
C GLU A 140 16.49 -12.22 -9.14
N ASN A 141 16.48 -10.94 -9.51
CA ASN A 141 15.49 -9.96 -9.07
C ASN A 141 14.39 -9.77 -10.13
N CYS A 142 13.19 -9.44 -9.67
CA CYS A 142 12.19 -8.83 -10.52
C CYS A 142 11.98 -7.37 -10.13
N ARG A 143 12.36 -6.48 -11.03
CA ARG A 143 12.12 -5.05 -10.93
C ARG A 143 10.74 -4.72 -11.52
N PHE A 144 9.92 -4.03 -10.77
CA PHE A 144 8.61 -3.52 -11.19
C PHE A 144 8.66 -2.00 -11.32
N ASP A 145 8.51 -1.52 -12.56
CA ASP A 145 8.55 -0.10 -12.88
C ASP A 145 7.20 0.55 -12.59
N VAL A 146 7.21 1.70 -11.91
CA VAL A 146 6.01 2.50 -11.65
C VAL A 146 5.88 3.67 -12.63
N SER A 147 4.66 4.16 -12.83
CA SER A 147 4.36 5.17 -13.86
C SER A 147 5.09 6.51 -13.72
N SER A 148 5.61 6.85 -12.53
CA SER A 148 6.31 8.10 -12.27
C SER A 148 7.80 8.07 -12.60
N ASP A 149 8.37 6.88 -12.87
CA ASP A 149 9.81 6.62 -13.06
C ASP A 149 10.72 7.07 -11.89
N SER A 150 10.13 7.48 -10.75
CA SER A 150 10.85 8.01 -9.58
C SER A 150 11.40 6.93 -8.65
N TYR A 151 10.78 5.76 -8.65
CA TYR A 151 11.16 4.59 -7.86
C TYR A 151 10.76 3.30 -8.57
N THR A 152 11.18 2.18 -8.03
CA THR A 152 10.77 0.83 -8.43
C THR A 152 10.51 -0.04 -7.23
N TYR A 153 9.69 -1.06 -7.43
CA TYR A 153 9.61 -2.17 -6.49
C TYR A 153 10.51 -3.30 -6.95
N ASP A 154 11.18 -3.95 -6.02
CA ASP A 154 12.05 -5.09 -6.30
C ASP A 154 11.55 -6.28 -5.49
N VAL A 155 11.51 -7.44 -6.13
CA VAL A 155 11.21 -8.71 -5.47
C VAL A 155 12.34 -9.67 -5.78
N THR A 156 12.96 -10.22 -4.74
CA THR A 156 14.10 -11.13 -4.87
C THR A 156 13.87 -12.38 -4.04
N VAL A 157 14.04 -13.54 -4.66
CA VAL A 157 13.89 -14.85 -4.01
C VAL A 157 15.25 -15.40 -3.62
N TYR A 158 15.45 -15.67 -2.33
CA TYR A 158 16.65 -16.28 -1.79
C TYR A 158 16.35 -17.72 -1.36
N ALA A 159 16.82 -18.70 -2.14
CA ALA A 159 16.55 -20.13 -1.91
C ALA A 159 17.56 -20.84 -1.00
N ASP A 160 18.64 -20.15 -0.60
CA ASP A 160 19.77 -20.69 0.17
C ASP A 160 20.21 -19.80 1.35
N GLN A 161 19.53 -18.67 1.56
CA GLN A 161 19.78 -17.73 2.65
C GLN A 161 18.50 -17.49 3.45
N GLY A 162 18.59 -17.52 4.77
CA GLY A 162 17.48 -17.15 5.67
C GLY A 162 17.53 -15.66 6.05
N VAL A 163 16.44 -15.15 6.61
CA VAL A 163 16.40 -13.78 7.11
C VAL A 163 17.44 -13.59 8.21
N SER A 164 18.31 -12.58 8.06
CA SER A 164 19.33 -12.26 9.06
C SER A 164 18.98 -11.01 9.86
N LEU A 165 18.89 -11.15 11.19
CA LEU A 165 18.71 -10.04 12.13
C LEU A 165 20.01 -9.29 12.43
N THR A 166 21.16 -9.79 11.94
CA THR A 166 22.47 -9.22 12.22
C THR A 166 23.30 -9.03 10.95
N VAL A 167 24.21 -8.07 10.99
CA VAL A 167 25.26 -7.86 9.98
C VAL A 167 26.59 -7.78 10.72
N LYS A 168 27.53 -8.66 10.37
CA LYS A 168 28.85 -8.76 11.03
C LYS A 168 28.75 -8.87 12.57
N GLY A 169 27.79 -9.67 13.05
CA GLY A 169 27.57 -9.92 14.47
C GLY A 169 26.89 -8.79 15.26
N LYS A 170 26.48 -7.70 14.59
CA LYS A 170 25.72 -6.60 15.20
C LYS A 170 24.28 -6.62 14.72
N PRO A 171 23.28 -6.26 15.57
CA PRO A 171 21.90 -6.10 15.12
C PRO A 171 21.82 -5.18 13.91
N ARG A 172 20.98 -5.53 12.93
CA ARG A 172 20.68 -4.63 11.81
C ARG A 172 20.06 -3.35 12.36
N ILE A 173 20.66 -2.21 12.01
CA ILE A 173 20.11 -0.90 12.36
C ILE A 173 18.87 -0.60 11.51
N PHE A 174 17.98 0.25 12.03
CA PHE A 174 16.73 0.65 11.37
C PHE A 174 15.81 -0.52 10.99
N THR A 175 16.00 -1.67 11.64
CA THR A 175 15.26 -2.89 11.36
C THR A 175 14.33 -3.19 12.53
N ARG A 176 13.07 -3.48 12.23
CA ARG A 176 12.06 -3.96 13.18
C ARG A 176 11.50 -5.29 12.73
N LEU A 177 10.92 -6.05 13.66
CA LEU A 177 10.10 -7.20 13.30
C LEU A 177 8.70 -6.74 12.88
N ALA A 178 8.11 -7.49 11.95
CA ALA A 178 6.72 -7.38 11.56
C ALA A 178 6.11 -8.79 11.43
N ASP A 179 4.79 -8.84 11.46
CA ASP A 179 4.01 -10.01 11.04
C ASP A 179 3.38 -9.69 9.69
N VAL A 180 3.59 -10.57 8.72
CA VAL A 180 2.93 -10.49 7.42
C VAL A 180 2.19 -11.80 7.21
N GLY A 181 0.87 -11.78 7.37
CA GLY A 181 0.03 -12.97 7.17
C GLY A 181 0.40 -14.15 8.06
N GLY A 182 0.84 -13.90 9.29
CA GLY A 182 1.30 -14.91 10.24
C GLY A 182 2.76 -15.34 10.08
N PHE A 183 3.46 -14.88 9.04
CA PHE A 183 4.88 -15.14 8.85
C PHE A 183 5.70 -14.02 9.46
N ALA A 184 6.80 -14.40 10.11
CA ALA A 184 7.76 -13.43 10.58
C ALA A 184 8.38 -12.67 9.40
N ALA A 185 8.54 -11.36 9.57
CA ALA A 185 9.23 -10.52 8.62
C ALA A 185 10.13 -9.52 9.34
N THR A 186 11.17 -9.06 8.66
CA THR A 186 11.89 -7.85 9.06
C THR A 186 11.49 -6.70 8.16
N VAL A 187 11.43 -5.50 8.71
CA VAL A 187 11.25 -4.26 7.96
C VAL A 187 12.43 -3.36 8.27
N THR A 188 13.25 -3.11 7.26
CA THR A 188 14.39 -2.20 7.31
C THR A 188 14.00 -0.89 6.64
N ASP A 189 14.09 0.20 7.38
CA ASP A 189 13.65 1.54 6.98
C ASP A 189 14.80 2.55 7.21
N PRO A 190 15.85 2.49 6.37
CA PRO A 190 17.02 3.34 6.51
C PRO A 190 16.73 4.81 6.17
N PRO A 191 17.47 5.77 6.77
CA PRO A 191 17.39 7.17 6.37
C PRO A 191 17.87 7.37 4.92
N LEU A 192 17.35 8.43 4.30
CA LEU A 192 17.42 8.89 2.89
C LEU A 192 18.69 8.67 2.03
N ALA A 193 19.82 8.22 2.58
CA ALA A 193 21.10 8.12 1.90
C ALA A 193 21.42 6.73 1.30
N THR A 194 20.48 5.77 1.33
CA THR A 194 20.69 4.38 0.88
C THR A 194 19.96 4.06 -0.43
N ALA A 195 20.51 3.12 -1.21
CA ALA A 195 19.95 2.72 -2.50
C ALA A 195 18.57 2.02 -2.41
N SER A 196 18.30 1.36 -1.28
CA SER A 196 16.98 0.87 -0.88
C SER A 196 16.44 1.71 0.28
N HIS A 197 15.19 2.14 0.17
CA HIS A 197 14.55 3.02 1.18
C HIS A 197 13.65 2.26 2.13
N CYS A 198 13.02 1.19 1.66
CA CYS A 198 12.40 0.22 2.54
C CYS A 198 12.64 -1.19 1.99
N LEU A 199 12.96 -2.11 2.88
CA LEU A 199 13.15 -3.52 2.59
C LEU A 199 12.35 -4.35 3.58
N VAL A 200 11.48 -5.21 3.08
CA VAL A 200 10.78 -6.23 3.84
C VAL A 200 11.36 -7.59 3.49
N GLN A 201 11.88 -8.32 4.48
CA GLN A 201 12.36 -9.69 4.28
C GLN A 201 11.37 -10.66 4.92
N LEU A 202 10.75 -11.51 4.11
CA LEU A 202 9.77 -12.51 4.53
C LEU A 202 10.47 -13.81 4.92
N ASP A 203 10.29 -14.26 6.15
CA ASP A 203 10.83 -15.52 6.63
C ASP A 203 9.93 -16.69 6.18
N VAL A 204 10.13 -17.19 4.96
CA VAL A 204 9.23 -18.17 4.31
C VAL A 204 9.58 -19.64 4.57
N ALA A 205 10.86 -20.01 4.65
CA ALA A 205 11.31 -21.36 4.97
C ALA A 205 12.72 -21.37 5.61
N GLU A 206 13.15 -22.49 6.21
CA GLU A 206 14.50 -22.60 6.77
C GLU A 206 15.54 -22.32 5.68
N LYS A 207 16.43 -21.35 5.97
CA LYS A 207 17.45 -20.84 5.03
C LYS A 207 16.86 -20.34 3.71
N GLN A 208 15.63 -19.83 3.74
CA GLN A 208 14.96 -19.28 2.57
C GLN A 208 14.17 -18.03 2.97
N HIS A 209 14.26 -16.99 2.15
CA HIS A 209 13.50 -15.78 2.35
C HIS A 209 13.13 -15.11 1.03
N VAL A 210 12.19 -14.16 1.11
CA VAL A 210 11.84 -13.31 -0.03
C VAL A 210 11.97 -11.87 0.39
N ASP A 211 12.76 -11.12 -0.36
CA ASP A 211 12.91 -9.68 -0.21
C ASP A 211 11.88 -8.97 -1.08
N VAL A 212 11.24 -7.96 -0.51
CA VAL A 212 10.39 -7.01 -1.22
C VAL A 212 10.88 -5.63 -0.84
N ALA A 213 11.28 -4.83 -1.81
CA ALA A 213 11.87 -3.53 -1.57
C ALA A 213 11.26 -2.44 -2.43
N ILE A 214 11.49 -1.20 -2.00
CA ILE A 214 11.34 -0.02 -2.84
C ILE A 214 12.71 0.66 -2.98
N THR A 215 13.12 0.90 -4.22
CA THR A 215 14.41 1.49 -4.59
C THR A 215 14.16 2.72 -5.47
N GLY A 216 15.06 3.72 -5.43
CA GLY A 216 14.88 4.93 -6.23
C GLY A 216 15.84 6.04 -5.84
N SER A 217 16.25 6.87 -6.80
CA SER A 217 17.16 8.00 -6.58
C SER A 217 16.46 9.25 -6.09
N GLU A 218 15.17 9.41 -6.42
CA GLU A 218 14.34 10.54 -6.00
C GLU A 218 13.31 10.06 -5.00
N TYR A 219 13.65 10.18 -3.73
CA TYR A 219 12.72 9.88 -2.66
C TYR A 219 11.71 11.01 -2.52
N GLU A 220 10.69 10.98 -3.38
CA GLU A 220 9.55 11.87 -3.25
C GLU A 220 8.94 11.74 -1.86
N GLN A 221 8.36 12.85 -1.37
CA GLN A 221 7.70 12.89 -0.06
C GLN A 221 6.66 11.79 0.11
N GLU A 222 6.02 11.34 -0.98
CA GLU A 222 5.06 10.24 -0.96
C GLU A 222 5.69 8.91 -0.52
N VAL A 223 6.91 8.60 -0.99
CA VAL A 223 7.61 7.38 -0.56
C VAL A 223 8.09 7.54 0.89
N ARG A 224 8.45 8.76 1.30
CA ARG A 224 8.87 9.07 2.68
C ARG A 224 7.83 8.80 3.74
N GLU A 225 6.59 9.16 3.47
CA GLU A 225 5.54 9.14 4.49
C GLU A 225 4.69 7.86 4.44
N GLY A 226 4.97 6.93 3.51
CA GLY A 226 4.20 5.70 3.38
C GLY A 226 4.85 4.54 2.59
N GLY A 227 6.14 4.66 2.25
CA GLY A 227 6.84 3.68 1.41
C GLY A 227 6.88 2.30 2.03
N CYS A 228 7.23 2.21 3.32
CA CYS A 228 7.27 0.91 4.01
C CYS A 228 5.88 0.27 4.15
N GLU A 229 4.84 1.05 4.40
CA GLU A 229 3.47 0.52 4.45
C GLU A 229 3.06 -0.08 3.10
N LYS A 230 3.42 0.57 1.99
CA LYS A 230 3.20 0.04 0.64
C LYS A 230 3.99 -1.26 0.41
N VAL A 231 5.26 -1.30 0.80
CA VAL A 231 6.11 -2.50 0.65
C VAL A 231 5.60 -3.66 1.52
N ILE A 232 5.14 -3.40 2.75
CA ILE A 232 4.51 -4.41 3.62
C ILE A 232 3.22 -4.95 2.98
N ALA A 233 2.38 -4.08 2.41
CA ALA A 233 1.18 -4.50 1.70
C ALA A 233 1.50 -5.38 0.48
N MET A 234 2.53 -5.00 -0.29
CA MET A 234 3.02 -5.82 -1.41
C MET A 234 3.58 -7.16 -0.95
N ALA A 235 4.34 -7.19 0.15
CA ALA A 235 4.85 -8.41 0.76
C ALA A 235 3.70 -9.36 1.17
N GLY A 236 2.57 -8.83 1.64
CA GLY A 236 1.35 -9.61 1.89
C GLY A 236 0.80 -10.28 0.62
N ILE A 237 0.82 -9.59 -0.51
CA ILE A 237 0.40 -10.15 -1.82
C ILE A 237 1.39 -11.21 -2.30
N VAL A 238 2.69 -10.94 -2.19
CA VAL A 238 3.77 -11.89 -2.53
C VAL A 238 3.62 -13.17 -1.72
N LEU A 239 3.44 -13.05 -0.41
CA LEU A 239 3.22 -14.18 0.47
C LEU A 239 1.96 -14.96 0.09
N ASN A 240 0.84 -14.28 -0.14
CA ASN A 240 -0.39 -14.95 -0.57
C ASN A 240 -0.19 -15.71 -1.89
N THR A 241 0.54 -15.13 -2.84
CA THR A 241 0.88 -15.79 -4.11
C THR A 241 1.74 -17.03 -3.87
N LEU A 242 2.79 -16.95 -3.05
CA LEU A 242 3.60 -18.11 -2.65
C LEU A 242 2.74 -19.22 -2.05
N GLN A 243 1.81 -18.88 -1.16
CA GLN A 243 0.90 -19.83 -0.54
C GLN A 243 0.02 -20.56 -1.57
N THR A 244 -0.33 -19.90 -2.68
CA THR A 244 -1.06 -20.56 -3.77
C THR A 244 -0.19 -21.46 -4.64
N LEU A 245 1.09 -21.14 -4.80
CA LEU A 245 2.07 -21.91 -5.60
C LEU A 245 2.64 -23.13 -4.84
N ARG A 246 2.52 -23.15 -3.51
CA ARG A 246 3.07 -24.17 -2.59
C ARG A 246 2.02 -24.83 -1.70
N ARG A 247 0.84 -25.09 -2.28
CA ARG A 247 -0.23 -25.84 -1.60
C ARG A 247 0.20 -27.26 -1.25
#